data_AF-A0A849Y0I4-F1
#
_entry.id   AF-A0A849Y0I4-F1
#
_cell.length_a   1.000
_cell.length_b   1.000
_cell.length_c   1.000
_cell.angle_alpha   90.00
_cell.angle_beta   90.00
_cell.angle_gamma   90.00
#
_symmetry.space_group_name_H-M   'P 1'
#
loop_
_entity.id
_entity.type
_entity.pdbx_description
1 polymer ?
#
loop_
_entity_poly.entity_id
_entity_poly.type
_entity_poly.pdbx_seq_one_letter_code
_entity_poly.pdbx_strand_id
1 'polypeptide(L)'
;MKRLTLARPLFFLMGALLAPSLAAAPPLDPSTLRDLPIQDGGRRKPFLAFAQEQARAINGRLGAIKDGADGSRTPALAALVALWLDPADWEERRVILVDDVPLKRALGLPVGDRLFSAKDLVAKPDLIPLAQAAARAPGGKPTALQRAARTVAERVMLLHALKEGRSFAFAPPADGQGGAWTAIEASGDEALMSVRRQLAEAWRAGDQAAFDAAVRLLRERVAARNPAAMPEDWRLRLEVVYLEGHPFRVAWICCALAAFALG
;
A
#
# COMPACT_ATOMS: atom_id res chain seq x y z
N MET A 1 18.68 70.48 -50.54
CA MET A 1 18.05 69.66 -51.60
C MET A 1 18.06 68.20 -51.16
N LYS A 2 16.95 67.50 -51.44
CA LYS A 2 16.55 66.16 -50.98
C LYS A 2 17.62 65.07 -51.14
N ARG A 3 17.70 64.15 -50.18
CA ARG A 3 17.48 62.71 -50.39
C ARG A 3 17.21 61.98 -49.08
N LEU A 4 15.99 61.46 -48.98
CA LEU A 4 15.53 60.41 -48.06
C LEU A 4 16.36 59.14 -48.30
N THR A 5 16.72 58.45 -47.22
CA THR A 5 16.91 56.99 -47.21
C THR A 5 16.23 56.40 -45.99
N LEU A 6 15.39 55.41 -46.28
CA LEU A 6 14.48 54.69 -45.40
C LEU A 6 15.20 53.49 -44.74
N ALA A 7 14.60 53.05 -43.63
CA ALA A 7 14.51 51.65 -43.15
C ALA A 7 15.67 51.06 -42.32
N ARG A 8 15.40 50.84 -41.02
CA ARG A 8 14.88 49.55 -40.49
C ARG A 8 14.66 49.64 -38.96
N PRO A 9 13.46 49.33 -38.42
CA PRO A 9 13.33 49.03 -37.01
C PRO A 9 13.88 47.61 -36.77
N LEU A 10 14.87 47.50 -35.89
CA LEU A 10 15.43 46.23 -35.43
C LEU A 10 14.36 45.53 -34.58
N PHE A 11 13.65 44.58 -35.20
CA PHE A 11 12.69 43.71 -34.54
C PHE A 11 13.48 42.74 -33.64
N PHE A 12 13.57 43.04 -32.35
CA PHE A 12 14.06 42.09 -31.34
C PHE A 12 13.01 40.99 -31.18
N LEU A 13 13.13 39.93 -31.96
CA LEU A 13 12.36 38.70 -31.77
C LEU A 13 12.98 37.97 -30.57
N MET A 14 12.49 38.28 -29.37
CA MET A 14 12.82 37.55 -28.15
C MET A 14 12.15 36.18 -28.26
N GLY A 15 12.89 35.21 -28.81
CA GLY A 15 12.50 33.81 -28.83
C GLY A 15 12.43 33.27 -27.41
N ALA A 16 11.22 33.24 -26.85
CA ALA A 16 10.93 32.49 -25.65
C ALA A 16 11.13 31.01 -25.98
N LEU A 17 12.30 30.47 -25.60
CA LEU A 17 12.55 29.04 -25.52
C LEU A 17 11.59 28.48 -24.46
N LEU A 18 10.42 28.01 -24.92
CA LEU A 18 9.58 27.07 -24.19
C LEU A 18 10.38 25.77 -24.05
N ALA A 19 11.21 25.69 -23.01
CA ALA A 19 11.71 24.41 -22.56
C ALA A 19 10.47 23.58 -22.17
N PRO A 20 10.23 22.40 -22.79
CA PRO A 20 9.20 21.50 -22.30
C PRO A 20 9.57 21.18 -20.85
N SER A 21 8.74 21.62 -19.91
CA SER A 21 8.78 21.11 -18.55
C SER A 21 8.68 19.59 -18.67
N LEU A 22 9.73 18.86 -18.27
CA LEU A 22 9.61 17.43 -18.01
C LEU A 22 8.61 17.31 -16.86
N ALA A 23 7.32 17.27 -17.19
CA ALA A 23 6.32 16.81 -16.27
C ALA A 23 6.70 15.37 -15.94
N ALA A 24 7.00 15.11 -14.67
CA ALA A 24 7.16 13.75 -14.18
C ALA A 24 5.95 12.94 -14.66
N ALA A 25 6.18 11.79 -15.29
CA ALA A 25 5.10 10.91 -15.70
C ALA A 25 4.17 10.67 -14.50
N PRO A 26 2.84 10.69 -14.69
CA PRO A 26 1.92 10.39 -13.61
C PRO A 26 2.29 9.03 -13.01
N PRO A 27 2.20 8.87 -11.68
CA PRO A 27 2.47 7.57 -11.06
C PRO A 27 1.55 6.52 -11.69
N LEU A 28 2.09 5.33 -11.91
CA LEU A 28 1.37 4.20 -12.51
C LEU A 28 0.10 3.90 -11.71
N ASP A 29 -1.02 3.66 -12.39
CA ASP A 29 -2.30 3.29 -11.77
C ASP A 29 -2.36 1.77 -11.51
N PRO A 30 -2.34 1.31 -10.24
CA PRO A 30 -2.41 -0.10 -9.91
C PRO A 30 -3.85 -0.66 -9.90
N SER A 31 -4.85 0.10 -10.35
CA SER A 31 -6.27 -0.28 -10.25
C SER A 31 -6.60 -1.63 -10.88
N THR A 32 -5.84 -2.08 -11.87
CA THR A 32 -6.01 -3.41 -12.51
C THR A 32 -5.75 -4.59 -11.57
N LEU A 33 -5.04 -4.38 -10.45
CA LEU A 33 -4.80 -5.39 -9.41
C LEU A 33 -5.91 -5.45 -8.34
N ARG A 34 -6.84 -4.50 -8.30
CA ARG A 34 -7.79 -4.30 -7.18
C ARG A 34 -8.54 -5.56 -6.75
N ASP A 35 -8.95 -6.38 -7.72
CA ASP A 35 -9.75 -7.59 -7.57
C ASP A 35 -8.93 -8.86 -7.85
N LEU A 36 -7.60 -8.78 -7.85
CA LEU A 36 -6.76 -9.97 -7.82
C LEU A 36 -7.02 -10.69 -6.49
N PRO A 37 -7.36 -11.99 -6.50
CA PRO A 37 -7.59 -12.73 -5.27
C PRO A 37 -6.27 -12.91 -4.50
N ILE A 38 -6.33 -12.70 -3.19
CA ILE A 38 -5.26 -12.98 -2.24
C ILE A 38 -5.85 -13.70 -1.03
N GLN A 39 -5.09 -14.62 -0.42
CA GLN A 39 -5.48 -15.22 0.86
C GLN A 39 -4.82 -14.49 2.03
N ASP A 40 -5.62 -14.19 3.06
CA ASP A 40 -5.13 -13.61 4.31
C ASP A 40 -6.01 -14.07 5.47
N GLY A 41 -5.39 -14.58 6.54
CA GLY A 41 -6.10 -15.19 7.67
C GLY A 41 -7.03 -16.34 7.27
N GLY A 42 -6.67 -17.10 6.23
CA GLY A 42 -7.48 -18.19 5.65
C GLY A 42 -8.61 -17.71 4.72
N ARG A 43 -8.96 -16.42 4.75
CA ARG A 43 -9.99 -15.81 3.88
C ARG A 43 -9.39 -15.38 2.54
N ARG A 44 -10.06 -15.74 1.45
CA ARG A 44 -9.76 -15.22 0.10
C ARG A 44 -10.52 -13.91 -0.08
N LYS A 45 -9.82 -12.82 -0.39
CA LYS A 45 -10.38 -11.46 -0.51
C LYS A 45 -9.76 -10.73 -1.71
N PRO A 46 -10.37 -9.64 -2.20
CA PRO A 46 -9.74 -8.77 -3.18
C PRO A 46 -8.46 -8.16 -2.63
N PHE A 47 -7.45 -7.96 -3.48
CA PHE A 47 -6.21 -7.33 -3.06
C PHE A 47 -6.41 -5.90 -2.52
N LEU A 48 -7.41 -5.16 -3.00
CA LEU A 48 -7.78 -3.86 -2.42
C LEU A 48 -8.16 -3.99 -0.94
N ALA A 49 -8.94 -4.99 -0.56
CA ALA A 49 -9.35 -5.22 0.82
C ALA A 49 -8.13 -5.49 1.71
N PHE A 50 -7.29 -6.43 1.27
CA PHE A 50 -6.02 -6.72 1.92
C PHE A 50 -5.18 -5.44 2.07
N ALA A 51 -5.02 -4.65 1.02
CA ALA A 51 -4.19 -3.44 1.05
C ALA A 51 -4.70 -2.41 2.06
N GLN A 52 -6.02 -2.20 2.13
CA GLN A 52 -6.61 -1.29 3.12
C GLN A 52 -6.44 -1.79 4.56
N GLU A 53 -6.56 -3.10 4.78
CA GLU A 53 -6.35 -3.72 6.09
C GLU A 53 -4.88 -3.59 6.53
N GLN A 54 -3.91 -3.88 5.65
CA GLN A 54 -2.49 -3.75 5.96
C GLN A 54 -2.08 -2.29 6.20
N ALA A 55 -2.57 -1.35 5.37
CA ALA A 55 -2.34 0.08 5.58
C ALA A 55 -2.83 0.50 6.97
N ARG A 56 -4.05 0.09 7.35
CA ARG A 56 -4.61 0.38 8.67
C ARG A 56 -3.81 -0.26 9.80
N ALA A 57 -3.33 -1.49 9.63
CA ALA A 57 -2.52 -2.15 10.64
C ALA A 57 -1.22 -1.38 10.91
N ILE A 58 -0.53 -0.93 9.85
CA ILE A 58 0.75 -0.22 9.92
C ILE A 58 0.60 1.20 10.51
N ASN A 59 -0.34 2.00 9.98
CA ASN A 59 -0.40 3.44 10.27
C ASN A 59 -1.69 3.91 10.98
N GLY A 60 -2.60 2.99 11.29
CA GLY A 60 -3.89 3.25 11.93
C GLY A 60 -4.98 3.84 11.03
N ARG A 61 -4.73 4.04 9.74
CA ARG A 61 -5.65 4.68 8.79
C ARG A 61 -6.05 3.72 7.67
N LEU A 62 -7.36 3.67 7.41
CA LEU A 62 -7.89 2.93 6.27
C LEU A 62 -7.64 3.69 4.96
N GLY A 63 -7.28 2.97 3.90
CA GLY A 63 -7.30 3.48 2.52
C GLY A 63 -6.07 4.26 2.05
N ALA A 64 -5.15 4.66 2.94
CA ALA A 64 -3.91 5.32 2.53
C ALA A 64 -2.78 5.19 3.56
N ILE A 65 -1.54 5.19 3.06
CA ILE A 65 -0.33 5.33 3.86
C ILE A 65 0.16 6.78 3.83
N LYS A 66 0.37 7.38 5.01
CA LYS A 66 1.09 8.66 5.13
C LYS A 66 2.57 8.35 5.15
N ASP A 67 3.27 8.67 4.07
CA ASP A 67 4.66 8.29 3.82
C ASP A 67 5.56 9.47 3.40
N GLY A 68 5.00 10.66 3.13
CA GLY A 68 5.77 11.88 2.90
C GLY A 68 5.98 12.76 4.13
N ALA A 69 7.12 13.45 4.17
CA ALA A 69 7.46 14.44 5.20
C ALA A 69 6.52 15.67 5.18
N ASP A 70 5.99 16.01 4.01
CA ASP A 70 4.97 17.03 3.77
C ASP A 70 3.55 16.58 4.18
N GLY A 71 3.41 15.32 4.59
CA GLY A 71 2.13 14.71 4.91
C GLY A 71 1.33 14.23 3.70
N SER A 72 2.00 14.04 2.55
CA SER A 72 1.45 13.32 1.41
C SER A 72 0.96 11.92 1.80
N ARG A 73 0.04 11.42 0.98
CA ARG A 73 -0.67 10.16 1.23
C ARG A 73 -0.67 9.33 -0.04
N THR A 74 -0.09 8.15 0.05
CA THR A 74 -0.18 7.15 -1.00
C THR A 74 -1.42 6.28 -0.77
N PRO A 75 -2.31 6.10 -1.77
CA PRO A 75 -3.43 5.17 -1.67
C PRO A 75 -2.96 3.77 -1.24
N ALA A 76 -3.73 3.08 -0.41
CA ALA A 76 -3.31 1.81 0.17
C ALA A 76 -2.91 0.78 -0.89
N LEU A 77 -3.67 0.68 -1.98
CA LEU A 77 -3.34 -0.23 -3.09
C LEU A 77 -1.97 0.10 -3.69
N ALA A 78 -1.71 1.36 -4.04
CA ALA A 78 -0.42 1.78 -4.59
C ALA A 78 0.74 1.56 -3.62
N ALA A 79 0.53 1.83 -2.33
CA ALA A 79 1.53 1.61 -1.30
C ALA A 79 1.90 0.12 -1.16
N LEU A 80 0.91 -0.77 -1.18
CA LEU A 80 1.13 -2.21 -1.06
C LEU A 80 1.71 -2.82 -2.35
N VAL A 81 1.35 -2.29 -3.53
CA VAL A 81 1.99 -2.68 -4.79
C VAL A 81 3.46 -2.27 -4.79
N ALA A 82 3.78 -1.05 -4.34
CA ALA A 82 5.16 -0.62 -4.17
C ALA A 82 5.92 -1.53 -3.18
N LEU A 83 5.36 -1.84 -2.01
CA LEU A 83 5.96 -2.80 -1.07
C LEU A 83 6.18 -4.19 -1.68
N TRP A 84 5.33 -4.62 -2.60
CA TRP A 84 5.44 -5.94 -3.21
C TRP A 84 6.46 -6.01 -4.36
N LEU A 85 6.53 -4.95 -5.16
CA LEU A 85 7.28 -4.91 -6.43
C LEU A 85 8.58 -4.12 -6.35
N ASP A 86 8.65 -3.11 -5.48
CA ASP A 86 9.79 -2.22 -5.27
C ASP A 86 9.89 -1.73 -3.81
N PRO A 87 10.27 -2.61 -2.87
CA PRO A 87 10.24 -2.33 -1.44
C PRO A 87 11.41 -1.46 -0.95
N ALA A 88 12.18 -0.84 -1.84
CA ALA A 88 13.32 -0.01 -1.46
C ALA A 88 12.90 1.12 -0.50
N ASP A 89 13.75 1.39 0.49
CA ASP A 89 13.65 2.50 1.45
C ASP A 89 12.43 2.51 2.39
N TRP A 90 11.54 1.51 2.33
CA TRP A 90 10.35 1.47 3.19
C TRP A 90 10.64 1.41 4.69
N GLU A 91 11.80 0.89 5.09
CA GLU A 91 12.23 0.86 6.49
C GLU A 91 12.62 2.23 7.05
N GLU A 92 13.01 3.17 6.18
CA GLU A 92 13.35 4.56 6.51
C GLU A 92 12.10 5.44 6.54
N ARG A 93 11.03 5.05 5.82
CA ARG A 93 9.80 5.83 5.77
C ARG A 93 9.08 5.85 7.11
N ARG A 94 8.63 7.03 7.52
CA ARG A 94 7.90 7.23 8.77
C ARG A 94 6.43 6.84 8.63
N VAL A 95 6.16 5.53 8.57
CA VAL A 95 4.81 4.99 8.32
C VAL A 95 4.22 4.27 9.53
N ILE A 96 5.02 3.89 10.52
CA ILE A 96 4.56 3.07 11.65
C ILE A 96 3.95 3.95 12.73
N LEU A 97 2.70 3.67 13.08
CA LEU A 97 1.98 4.38 14.12
C LEU A 97 2.49 4.01 15.52
N VAL A 98 2.87 5.03 16.28
CA VAL A 98 3.08 4.97 17.73
C VAL A 98 2.26 6.10 18.34
N ASP A 99 1.13 5.77 18.96
CA ASP A 99 0.22 6.75 19.58
C ASP A 99 0.34 6.82 21.11
N ASP A 100 0.86 5.76 21.74
CA ASP A 100 0.94 5.67 23.20
C ASP A 100 2.05 6.58 23.75
N VAL A 101 1.66 7.66 24.44
CA VAL A 101 2.59 8.64 25.02
C VAL A 101 3.52 8.02 26.08
N PRO A 102 3.04 7.18 27.02
CA PRO A 102 3.92 6.47 27.95
C PRO A 102 5.01 5.65 27.24
N LEU A 103 4.65 4.90 26.19
CA LEU A 103 5.61 4.13 25.38
C LEU A 103 6.62 5.04 24.69
N LYS A 104 6.19 6.16 24.08
CA LYS A 104 7.14 7.10 23.47
C LYS A 104 8.17 7.59 24.47
N ARG A 105 7.74 7.95 25.68
CA ARG A 105 8.67 8.36 26.76
C ARG A 105 9.62 7.24 27.15
N ALA A 106 9.10 6.02 27.32
CA ALA A 106 9.91 4.85 27.65
C ALA A 106 10.97 4.54 26.58
N LEU A 107 10.65 4.72 25.30
CA LEU A 107 11.55 4.48 24.17
C LEU A 107 12.42 5.69 23.79
N GLY A 108 12.31 6.81 24.52
CA GLY A 108 13.00 8.06 24.17
C GLY A 108 12.62 8.61 22.79
N LEU A 109 11.35 8.46 22.39
CA LEU A 109 10.81 8.97 21.14
C LEU A 109 10.19 10.37 21.32
N PRO A 110 10.27 11.25 20.31
CA PRO A 110 9.53 12.52 20.28
C PRO A 110 8.03 12.33 20.50
N VAL A 111 7.47 12.93 21.56
CA VAL A 111 6.07 12.74 21.93
C VAL A 111 5.09 13.35 20.91
N GLY A 112 5.50 14.43 20.23
CA GLY A 112 4.69 15.13 19.23
C GLY A 112 4.51 14.36 17.92
N ASP A 113 5.42 13.43 17.62
CA ASP A 113 5.35 12.65 16.37
C ASP A 113 4.48 11.42 16.56
N ARG A 114 3.62 11.13 15.57
CA ARG A 114 2.77 9.92 15.59
C ARG A 114 3.32 8.78 14.75
N LEU A 115 4.11 9.08 13.73
CA LEU A 115 4.65 8.10 12.81
C LEU A 115 6.17 8.05 12.90
N PHE A 116 6.72 6.84 12.89
CA PHE A 116 8.14 6.55 13.01
C PHE A 116 8.56 5.55 11.93
N SER A 117 9.86 5.52 11.62
CA SER A 117 10.42 4.54 10.70
C SER A 117 10.63 3.19 11.41
N ALA A 118 10.61 2.09 10.67
CA ALA A 118 10.92 0.78 11.26
C ALA A 118 12.36 0.74 11.78
N LYS A 119 13.28 1.37 11.05
CA LYS A 119 14.68 1.48 11.45
C LYS A 119 14.85 2.18 12.80
N ASP A 120 14.17 3.33 13.00
CA ASP A 120 14.24 4.07 14.26
C ASP A 120 13.69 3.25 15.43
N LEU A 121 12.64 2.47 15.19
CA LEU A 121 11.98 1.65 16.20
C LEU A 121 12.78 0.41 16.58
N VAL A 122 13.39 -0.28 15.61
CA VAL A 122 14.26 -1.44 15.86
C VAL A 122 15.52 -1.02 16.60
N ALA A 123 16.01 0.21 16.40
CA ALA A 123 17.13 0.76 17.15
C ALA A 123 16.81 1.04 18.64
N LYS A 124 15.55 0.89 19.09
CA LYS A 124 15.17 1.09 20.50
C LYS A 124 15.38 -0.19 21.30
N PRO A 125 16.34 -0.23 22.24
CA PRO A 125 16.69 -1.46 22.95
C PRO A 125 15.53 -2.02 23.78
N ASP A 126 14.63 -1.16 24.28
CA ASP A 126 13.54 -1.57 25.16
C ASP A 126 12.26 -2.04 24.43
N LEU A 127 12.14 -1.81 23.12
CA LEU A 127 10.91 -2.14 22.38
C LEU A 127 10.62 -3.65 22.43
N ILE A 128 11.60 -4.48 22.08
CA ILE A 128 11.43 -5.93 22.03
C ILE A 128 11.28 -6.53 23.45
N PRO A 129 12.10 -6.18 24.45
CA PRO A 129 11.87 -6.63 25.83
C PRO A 129 10.48 -6.30 26.37
N LEU A 130 9.99 -5.07 26.16
CA LEU A 130 8.64 -4.66 26.60
C LEU A 130 7.54 -5.44 25.86
N ALA A 131 7.69 -5.65 24.55
CA ALA A 131 6.75 -6.44 23.76
C ALA A 131 6.70 -7.91 24.21
N GLN A 132 7.86 -8.53 24.48
CA GLN A 132 7.96 -9.91 24.95
C GLN A 132 7.42 -10.09 26.37
N ALA A 133 7.59 -9.10 27.25
CA ALA A 133 7.01 -9.12 28.59
C ALA A 133 5.47 -9.22 28.55
N ALA A 134 4.82 -8.70 27.49
CA ALA A 134 3.39 -8.87 27.27
C ALA A 134 2.97 -10.32 26.99
N ALA A 135 3.84 -11.12 26.37
CA ALA A 135 3.57 -12.53 26.06
C ALA A 135 3.87 -13.46 27.24
N ARG A 136 4.78 -13.05 28.13
CA ARG A 136 5.30 -13.87 29.22
C ARG A 136 4.59 -13.70 30.54
N ALA A 137 3.53 -12.90 30.67
CA ALA A 137 2.85 -12.65 31.94
C ALA A 137 2.03 -13.88 32.39
N PRO A 138 2.55 -14.79 33.26
CA PRO A 138 1.85 -16.00 33.65
C PRO A 138 0.92 -15.64 34.82
N GLY A 139 -0.38 -15.82 34.65
CA GLY A 139 -1.38 -15.51 35.68
C GLY A 139 -1.67 -14.02 35.90
N GLY A 140 -1.07 -13.12 35.13
CA GLY A 140 -1.32 -11.67 35.19
C GLY A 140 -1.67 -11.08 33.82
N LYS A 141 -2.50 -10.04 33.78
CA LYS A 141 -2.77 -9.29 32.54
C LYS A 141 -1.55 -8.40 32.20
N PRO A 142 -1.08 -8.35 30.94
CA PRO A 142 -0.02 -7.43 30.54
C PRO A 142 -0.35 -5.99 30.92
N THR A 143 0.65 -5.17 31.21
CA THR A 143 0.42 -3.73 31.47
C THR A 143 -0.01 -3.00 30.20
N ALA A 144 -0.56 -1.79 30.34
CA ALA A 144 -0.88 -0.95 29.18
C ALA A 144 0.37 -0.66 28.32
N LEU A 145 1.50 -0.36 28.97
CA LEU A 145 2.80 -0.12 28.32
C LEU A 145 3.28 -1.34 27.52
N GLN A 146 3.19 -2.54 28.11
CA GLN A 146 3.57 -3.80 27.45
C GLN A 146 2.69 -4.10 26.23
N ARG A 147 1.37 -3.89 26.34
CA ARG A 147 0.46 -4.04 25.19
C ARG A 147 0.79 -3.06 24.08
N ALA A 148 1.04 -1.79 24.42
CA ALA A 148 1.42 -0.78 23.45
C ALA A 148 2.73 -1.16 22.73
N ALA A 149 3.75 -1.59 23.48
CA ALA A 149 5.01 -2.07 22.91
C ALA A 149 4.80 -3.26 21.97
N ARG A 150 3.97 -4.24 22.38
CA ARG A 150 3.62 -5.39 21.54
C ARG A 150 2.96 -4.95 20.22
N THR A 151 1.98 -4.06 20.28
CA THR A 151 1.33 -3.54 19.06
C THR A 151 2.31 -2.82 18.14
N VAL A 152 3.27 -2.05 18.66
CA VAL A 152 4.30 -1.41 17.82
C VAL A 152 5.24 -2.44 17.21
N ALA A 153 5.67 -3.44 17.98
CA ALA A 153 6.51 -4.53 17.47
C ALA A 153 5.79 -5.35 16.37
N GLU A 154 4.50 -5.66 16.54
CA GLU A 154 3.67 -6.33 15.53
C GLU A 154 3.62 -5.53 14.22
N ARG A 155 3.53 -4.19 14.27
CA ARG A 155 3.57 -3.32 13.08
C ARG A 155 4.91 -3.36 12.37
N VAL A 156 6.01 -3.32 13.13
CA VAL A 156 7.38 -3.43 12.58
C VAL A 156 7.54 -4.78 11.88
N MET A 157 7.13 -5.87 12.53
CA MET A 157 7.18 -7.21 11.94
C MET A 157 6.32 -7.33 10.68
N LEU A 158 5.12 -6.74 10.69
CA LEU A 158 4.25 -6.71 9.53
C LEU A 158 4.90 -5.99 8.34
N LEU A 159 5.52 -4.82 8.56
CA LEU A 159 6.20 -4.09 7.48
C LEU A 159 7.34 -4.93 6.89
N HIS A 160 8.15 -5.60 7.72
CA HIS A 160 9.20 -6.50 7.23
C HIS A 160 8.63 -7.67 6.43
N ALA A 161 7.58 -8.33 6.92
CA ALA A 161 6.93 -9.44 6.21
C ALA A 161 6.36 -9.03 4.85
N LEU A 162 5.81 -7.81 4.74
CA LEU A 162 5.38 -7.23 3.48
C LEU A 162 6.58 -6.93 2.56
N LYS A 163 7.61 -6.24 3.06
CA LYS A 163 8.82 -5.92 2.29
C LYS A 163 9.50 -7.18 1.71
N GLU A 164 9.51 -8.28 2.44
CA GLU A 164 10.08 -9.55 1.99
C GLU A 164 9.17 -10.33 1.01
N GLY A 165 7.97 -9.83 0.72
CA GLY A 165 7.02 -10.50 -0.16
C GLY A 165 6.19 -11.60 0.51
N ARG A 166 6.52 -11.99 1.76
CA ARG A 166 5.96 -13.19 2.43
C ARG A 166 4.46 -13.10 2.74
N SER A 167 3.95 -11.89 2.93
CA SER A 167 2.53 -11.67 3.20
C SER A 167 1.64 -11.68 1.94
N PHE A 168 2.23 -11.65 0.74
CA PHE A 168 1.48 -11.55 -0.53
C PHE A 168 1.10 -12.94 -1.05
N ALA A 169 0.18 -13.61 -0.37
CA ALA A 169 -0.25 -14.98 -0.70
C ALA A 169 -1.17 -15.04 -1.93
N PHE A 170 -0.59 -14.85 -3.11
CA PHE A 170 -1.26 -14.87 -4.41
C PHE A 170 -1.27 -16.24 -5.09
N ALA A 171 -0.38 -17.16 -4.70
CA ALA A 171 -0.23 -18.44 -5.37
C ALA A 171 -1.05 -19.54 -4.66
N PRO A 172 -2.11 -20.08 -5.28
CA PRO A 172 -2.83 -21.22 -4.72
C PRO A 172 -1.96 -22.49 -4.74
N PRO A 173 -2.28 -23.51 -3.92
CA PRO A 173 -1.64 -24.81 -4.00
C PRO A 173 -1.93 -25.49 -5.34
N ALA A 174 -0.95 -26.17 -5.93
CA ALA A 174 -1.06 -26.77 -7.27
C ALA A 174 -1.83 -28.10 -7.30
N ASP A 175 -1.96 -28.77 -6.15
CA ASP A 175 -2.49 -30.14 -6.03
C ASP A 175 -4.03 -30.23 -5.94
N GLY A 176 -4.73 -29.13 -6.22
CA GLY A 176 -6.20 -29.10 -6.22
C GLY A 176 -6.84 -29.17 -4.82
N GLN A 177 -6.05 -29.33 -3.75
CA GLN A 177 -6.58 -29.35 -2.39
C GLN A 177 -6.83 -27.92 -1.88
N GLY A 178 -7.76 -27.76 -0.94
CA GLY A 178 -8.14 -26.48 -0.33
C GLY A 178 -7.09 -25.86 0.61
N GLY A 179 -5.80 -26.04 0.31
CA GLY A 179 -4.67 -25.61 1.13
C GLY A 179 -4.44 -24.10 1.17
N ALA A 180 -3.50 -23.70 2.03
CA ALA A 180 -3.07 -22.31 2.16
C ALA A 180 -2.34 -21.85 0.90
N TRP A 181 -2.66 -20.64 0.45
CA TRP A 181 -1.95 -19.95 -0.61
C TRP A 181 -0.62 -19.44 -0.07
N THR A 182 0.35 -19.31 -0.96
CA THR A 182 1.70 -18.88 -0.62
C THR A 182 2.10 -17.66 -1.43
N ALA A 183 3.18 -17.00 -1.01
CA ALA A 183 3.85 -16.03 -1.86
C ALA A 183 4.30 -16.69 -3.16
N ILE A 184 4.36 -15.91 -4.25
CA ILE A 184 4.73 -16.41 -5.58
C ILE A 184 6.10 -17.10 -5.56
N GLU A 185 7.06 -16.56 -4.79
CA GLU A 185 8.41 -17.10 -4.63
C GLU A 185 8.39 -18.47 -3.96
N ALA A 186 7.56 -18.62 -2.93
CA ALA A 186 7.43 -19.86 -2.17
C ALA A 186 6.62 -20.93 -2.92
N SER A 187 5.95 -20.57 -4.02
CA SER A 187 5.15 -21.52 -4.81
C SER A 187 5.97 -22.46 -5.69
N GLY A 188 7.24 -22.12 -5.94
CA GLY A 188 8.12 -22.84 -6.87
C GLY A 188 7.72 -22.75 -8.35
N ASP A 189 6.72 -21.93 -8.68
CA ASP A 189 6.20 -21.78 -10.04
C ASP A 189 6.98 -20.74 -10.83
N GLU A 190 7.86 -21.19 -11.72
CA GLU A 190 8.69 -20.29 -12.53
C GLU A 190 7.87 -19.38 -13.44
N ALA A 191 6.69 -19.83 -13.89
CA ALA A 191 5.81 -18.98 -14.68
C ALA A 191 5.24 -17.83 -13.84
N LEU A 192 4.75 -18.08 -12.63
CA LEU A 192 4.28 -17.01 -11.75
C LEU A 192 5.42 -16.07 -11.33
N MET A 193 6.60 -16.62 -11.02
CA MET A 193 7.78 -15.82 -10.67
C MET A 193 8.21 -14.91 -11.82
N SER A 194 8.18 -15.41 -13.07
CA SER A 194 8.44 -14.60 -14.27
C SER A 194 7.43 -13.46 -14.43
N VAL A 195 6.14 -13.71 -14.22
CA VAL A 195 5.12 -12.66 -14.31
C VAL A 195 5.30 -11.60 -13.23
N ARG A 196 5.66 -11.98 -11.99
CA ARG A 196 5.98 -11.01 -10.94
C ARG A 196 7.19 -10.15 -11.33
N ARG A 197 8.23 -10.73 -11.93
CA ARG A 197 9.39 -9.95 -12.41
C ARG A 197 8.98 -8.93 -13.48
N GLN A 198 8.12 -9.32 -14.42
CA GLN A 198 7.57 -8.41 -15.44
C GLN A 198 6.74 -7.28 -14.82
N LEU A 199 5.90 -7.59 -13.81
CA LEU A 199 5.17 -6.57 -13.06
C LEU A 199 6.11 -5.59 -12.36
N ALA A 200 7.16 -6.09 -11.71
CA ALA A 200 8.13 -5.25 -11.01
C ALA A 200 8.96 -4.38 -11.97
N GLU A 201 9.29 -4.90 -13.15
CA GLU A 201 9.95 -4.13 -14.21
C GLU A 201 9.05 -3.03 -14.77
N ALA A 202 7.81 -3.36 -15.13
CA ALA A 202 6.83 -2.39 -15.61
C ALA A 202 6.54 -1.30 -14.56
N TRP A 203 6.42 -1.68 -13.30
CA TRP A 203 6.25 -0.76 -12.17
C TRP A 203 7.41 0.23 -12.06
N ARG A 204 8.65 -0.26 -12.07
CA ARG A 204 9.85 0.58 -12.00
C ARG A 204 10.04 1.46 -13.24
N ALA A 205 9.63 0.97 -14.42
CA ALA A 205 9.71 1.71 -15.68
C ALA A 205 8.58 2.75 -15.84
N GLY A 206 7.53 2.69 -15.01
CA GLY A 206 6.33 3.53 -15.19
C GLY A 206 5.52 3.16 -16.44
N ASP A 207 5.65 1.93 -16.94
CA ASP A 207 4.96 1.47 -18.16
C ASP A 207 3.60 0.86 -17.81
N GLN A 208 2.54 1.67 -17.92
CA GLN A 208 1.17 1.26 -17.63
C GLN A 208 0.72 0.09 -18.53
N ALA A 209 1.09 0.09 -19.82
CA ALA A 209 0.62 -0.93 -20.76
C ALA A 209 1.24 -2.29 -20.44
N ALA A 210 2.55 -2.31 -20.17
CA ALA A 210 3.26 -3.52 -19.74
C ALA A 210 2.74 -4.00 -18.38
N PHE A 211 2.46 -3.08 -17.44
CA PHE A 211 1.92 -3.43 -16.14
C PHE A 211 0.56 -4.09 -16.27
N ASP A 212 -0.39 -3.48 -16.98
CA ASP A 212 -1.73 -4.04 -17.17
C ASP A 212 -1.71 -5.38 -17.90
N ALA A 213 -0.80 -5.56 -18.86
CA ALA A 213 -0.60 -6.84 -19.54
C ALA A 213 -0.10 -7.92 -18.57
N ALA A 214 0.89 -7.60 -17.74
CA ALA A 214 1.42 -8.54 -16.75
C ALA A 214 0.38 -8.85 -15.64
N VAL A 215 -0.49 -7.92 -15.27
CA VAL A 215 -1.61 -8.17 -14.33
C VAL A 215 -2.62 -9.16 -14.92
N ARG A 216 -3.00 -9.00 -16.19
CA ARG A 216 -3.91 -9.95 -16.86
C ARG A 216 -3.29 -11.35 -16.90
N LEU A 217 -2.02 -11.43 -17.30
CA LEU A 217 -1.30 -12.70 -17.32
C LEU A 217 -1.19 -13.33 -15.92
N LEU A 218 -0.95 -12.53 -14.88
CA LEU A 218 -0.91 -13.03 -13.50
C LEU A 218 -2.24 -13.67 -13.10
N ARG A 219 -3.36 -12.99 -13.38
CA ARG A 219 -4.70 -13.49 -13.08
C ARG A 219 -4.98 -14.82 -13.77
N GLU A 220 -4.65 -14.91 -15.05
CA GLU A 220 -4.81 -16.14 -15.84
C GLU A 220 -4.00 -17.30 -15.24
N ARG A 221 -2.73 -17.06 -14.89
CA ARG A 221 -1.86 -18.09 -14.31
C ARG A 221 -2.28 -18.52 -12.92
N VAL A 222 -2.68 -17.58 -12.06
CA VAL A 222 -3.19 -17.87 -10.71
C VAL A 222 -4.47 -18.72 -10.80
N ALA A 223 -5.41 -18.35 -11.69
CA ALA A 223 -6.65 -19.10 -11.88
C ALA A 223 -6.41 -20.49 -12.48
N ALA A 224 -5.54 -20.61 -13.49
CA ALA A 224 -5.20 -21.87 -14.14
C ALA A 224 -4.49 -22.85 -13.20
N ARG A 225 -3.72 -22.34 -12.23
CA ARG A 225 -2.96 -23.16 -11.27
C ARG A 225 -3.87 -24.00 -10.37
N ASN A 226 -5.00 -23.45 -9.92
CA ASN A 226 -6.00 -24.19 -9.15
C ASN A 226 -7.39 -23.54 -9.27
N PRO A 227 -8.17 -23.92 -10.31
CA PRO A 227 -9.48 -23.34 -10.55
C PRO A 227 -10.46 -23.55 -9.39
N ALA A 228 -10.38 -24.70 -8.72
CA ALA A 228 -11.26 -25.04 -7.59
C ALA A 228 -10.99 -24.18 -6.33
N ALA A 229 -9.78 -23.63 -6.21
CA ALA A 229 -9.43 -22.71 -5.12
C ALA A 229 -9.84 -21.25 -5.41
N MET A 230 -10.30 -20.92 -6.61
CA MET A 230 -10.66 -19.54 -6.94
C MET A 230 -11.97 -19.11 -6.29
N PRO A 231 -12.04 -17.92 -5.67
CA PRO A 231 -13.32 -17.33 -5.28
C PRO A 231 -14.13 -16.94 -6.53
N GLU A 232 -15.45 -16.88 -6.39
CA GLU A 232 -16.33 -16.37 -7.45
C GLU A 232 -16.05 -14.88 -7.74
N ASP A 233 -15.79 -14.53 -9.01
CA ASP A 233 -15.39 -13.17 -9.40
C ASP A 233 -16.37 -12.08 -8.96
N TRP A 234 -17.68 -12.36 -9.01
CA TRP A 234 -18.68 -11.37 -8.63
C TRP A 234 -18.61 -11.01 -7.14
N ARG A 235 -18.19 -11.94 -6.27
CA ARG A 235 -18.02 -11.68 -4.83
C ARG A 235 -16.86 -10.72 -4.61
N LEU A 236 -15.76 -10.92 -5.34
CA LEU A 236 -14.60 -10.03 -5.28
C LEU A 236 -14.97 -8.61 -5.74
N ARG A 237 -15.63 -8.51 -6.90
CA ARG A 237 -16.08 -7.21 -7.44
C ARG A 237 -17.07 -6.52 -6.53
N LEU A 238 -18.01 -7.25 -5.94
CA LEU A 238 -18.99 -6.70 -5.01
C LEU A 238 -18.28 -6.10 -3.79
N GLU A 239 -17.37 -6.83 -3.16
CA GLU A 239 -16.61 -6.32 -2.00
C GLU A 239 -15.82 -5.05 -2.37
N VAL A 240 -15.19 -5.05 -3.53
CA VAL A 240 -14.49 -3.88 -4.07
C VAL A 240 -15.43 -2.67 -4.23
N VAL A 241 -16.65 -2.87 -4.73
CA VAL A 241 -17.68 -1.80 -4.83
C VAL A 241 -18.08 -1.29 -3.45
N TYR A 242 -18.24 -2.16 -2.45
CA TYR A 242 -18.53 -1.75 -1.07
C TYR A 242 -17.40 -0.91 -0.46
N LEU A 243 -16.15 -1.28 -0.73
CA LEU A 243 -14.97 -0.60 -0.19
C LEU A 243 -14.79 0.81 -0.76
N GLU A 244 -15.07 1.01 -2.04
CA GLU A 244 -14.91 2.32 -2.70
C GLU A 244 -16.16 3.20 -2.63
N GLY A 245 -17.34 2.60 -2.82
CA GLY A 245 -18.60 3.34 -2.85
C GLY A 245 -19.07 3.81 -1.46
N HIS A 246 -18.56 3.19 -0.39
CA HIS A 246 -18.95 3.50 1.00
C HIS A 246 -20.48 3.62 1.19
N PRO A 247 -21.29 2.62 0.77
CA PRO A 247 -22.75 2.77 0.66
C PRO A 247 -23.44 3.14 1.98
N PHE A 248 -22.93 2.67 3.12
CA PHE A 248 -23.47 3.06 4.43
C PHE A 248 -23.25 4.54 4.76
N ARG A 249 -22.12 5.13 4.35
CA ARG A 249 -21.87 6.56 4.52
C ARG A 249 -22.83 7.36 3.65
N VAL A 250 -23.03 6.93 2.41
CA VAL A 250 -23.99 7.55 1.48
C VAL A 250 -25.40 7.47 2.03
N ALA A 251 -25.82 6.29 2.51
CA ALA A 251 -27.13 6.09 3.10
C ALA A 251 -27.37 7.03 4.30
N TRP A 252 -26.41 7.15 5.21
CA TRP A 252 -26.51 8.07 6.34
C TRP A 252 -26.64 9.54 5.90
N ILE A 253 -25.88 9.97 4.88
CA ILE A 253 -25.99 11.33 4.31
C ILE A 253 -27.38 11.54 3.72
N CYS A 254 -27.90 10.58 2.95
CA CYS A 254 -29.25 10.66 2.39
C CYS A 254 -30.33 10.74 3.48
N CYS A 255 -30.23 9.94 4.55
CA CYS A 255 -31.14 9.99 5.69
C CYS A 255 -31.08 11.35 6.41
N ALA A 256 -29.88 11.91 6.62
CA ALA A 256 -29.72 13.21 7.26
C ALA A 256 -30.31 14.35 6.41
N LEU A 257 -30.09 14.32 5.09
CA LEU A 257 -30.69 15.29 4.16
C LEU A 257 -32.21 15.18 4.11
N ALA A 258 -32.76 13.96 4.10
CA ALA A 258 -34.20 13.74 4.14
C ALA A 258 -34.82 14.26 5.45
N ALA A 259 -34.17 14.01 6.59
CA ALA A 259 -34.63 14.51 7.89
C ALA A 259 -34.64 16.05 7.94
N PHE A 260 -33.66 16.71 7.32
CA PHE A 260 -33.62 18.17 7.22
C PHE A 260 -34.68 18.73 6.25
N ALA A 261 -34.96 18.03 5.15
CA ALA A 261 -35.95 18.48 4.17
C ALA A 261 -37.41 18.28 4.62
N LEU A 262 -37.64 17.37 5.59
CA LEU A 262 -38.96 17.01 6.10
C LEU A 262 -39.27 17.61 7.49
N GLY A 263 -38.30 18.25 8.14
CA GLY A 263 -38.44 18.91 9.45
C GLY A 263 -38.46 20.42 9.32
#